data_AF-F9HAH3-F1
#
_entry.id   AF-F9HAH3-F1
#
_cell.length_a   1.000
_cell.length_b   1.000
_cell.length_c   1.000
_cell.angle_alpha   90.00
_cell.angle_beta   90.00
_cell.angle_gamma   90.00
#
_symmetry.space_group_name_H-M   'P 1'
#
loop_
_entity.id
_entity.type
_entity.pdbx_description
1 polymer ?
#
loop_
_entity_poly.entity_id
_entity_poly.type
_entity_poly.pdbx_seq_one_letter_code
_entity_poly.pdbx_strand_id
1 'polypeptide(L)'
;MKLRTTILATTASVTLLGLGNSQPVYANSTTSSQVESLKSELIKAKREYEQAKSIYDNALSSSPSNTITLSDKYIKALKTAFSDFNISQTERDSAKSILQSESLRLKNQNSFHKDVADEGERLDVNNLPLAVRQELSFFAQDLINQVRSQVGTPRVSVSSSAIDFADKVAKEYVKDDWGLSKLSTLGVSGHNAEGINRVAKTYGLPTSDAESEKRGGQLYENLFFRPVALRGATKSQLKEAIYTGMVEFMLNDTEWGHAQAIAGLNWGNPSSKDYFGLSFSSLSSVSSAHFITISQENINRATKSNFSTASVTDPRSSNRYQAVKKLEIDYKNKEKIYQGLKSKLENQTGKSTVEENNSKKAEPIKPIENTSDSRDQWKQEGSYWYYFDHAGKALVSGWKGNYYLKSNGVMARNEWVYDTNYKAWYYLKSDGSYAQNSWQGSYYLKSDGKMAQSEWLYDSSYKAWYYLKSDGSYAQNSWQGSYYLKSDGKMAQSEWVYDSSYKAWYYLKSDGSYLRDQWFKDGSAWYYLKADGKMAQNETIGGYRLDYSGKWIS
;
A
#
# COMPACT_ATOMS: atom_id res chain seq x y z
N MET A 1 65.31 38.25 14.06
CA MET A 1 64.64 38.68 12.81
C MET A 1 63.21 39.08 13.20
N LYS A 2 62.86 40.35 13.02
CA LYS A 2 61.61 41.00 13.44
C LYS A 2 60.47 40.80 12.41
N LEU A 3 59.26 41.19 12.85
CA LEU A 3 58.01 41.56 12.13
C LEU A 3 56.92 40.49 12.27
N ARG A 4 55.83 40.65 13.05
CA ARG A 4 54.75 41.67 13.10
C ARG A 4 54.10 41.96 11.74
N THR A 5 52.86 41.51 11.58
CA THR A 5 51.88 41.96 10.57
C THR A 5 50.50 41.84 11.24
N THR A 6 49.93 42.90 11.84
CA THR A 6 49.22 44.07 11.28
C THR A 6 47.84 43.73 10.72
N ILE A 7 46.83 44.08 11.52
CA ILE A 7 45.40 44.21 11.19
C ILE A 7 45.24 45.44 10.31
N LEU A 8 44.61 45.31 9.13
CA LEU A 8 44.12 46.45 8.36
C LEU A 8 42.64 46.70 8.71
N ALA A 9 42.41 47.81 9.40
CA ALA A 9 41.16 48.53 9.39
C ALA A 9 41.27 49.65 8.35
N THR A 10 40.42 49.66 7.34
CA THR A 10 40.26 50.79 6.43
C THR A 10 39.03 51.57 6.82
N THR A 11 39.28 52.71 7.46
CA THR A 11 38.37 53.85 7.59
C THR A 11 38.27 54.57 6.24
N ALA A 12 37.05 54.84 5.78
CA ALA A 12 36.80 55.90 4.81
C ALA A 12 35.84 56.90 5.46
N SER A 13 36.37 58.09 5.72
CA SER A 13 35.66 59.26 6.21
C SER A 13 34.83 59.89 5.10
N VAL A 14 33.59 60.27 5.40
CA VAL A 14 32.90 61.37 4.73
C VAL A 14 32.37 62.28 5.81
N THR A 15 32.81 63.54 5.79
CA THR A 15 32.27 64.60 6.65
C THR A 15 31.52 65.57 5.75
N LEU A 16 30.22 65.75 5.97
CA LEU A 16 29.56 67.04 5.75
C LEU A 16 28.28 67.17 6.62
N LEU A 17 28.47 67.90 7.72
CA LEU A 17 27.59 68.88 8.40
C LEU A 17 26.05 68.75 8.29
N GLY A 18 25.39 68.61 9.43
CA GLY A 18 23.97 68.94 9.61
C GLY A 18 23.33 68.42 10.90
N LEU A 19 23.46 69.19 11.98
CA LEU A 19 22.64 69.28 13.21
C LEU A 19 21.61 68.16 13.52
N GLY A 20 21.73 67.56 14.72
CA GLY A 20 20.59 66.93 15.41
C GLY A 20 20.98 65.86 16.42
N ASN A 21 20.98 66.22 17.71
CA ASN A 21 21.07 65.28 18.83
C ASN A 21 20.08 64.12 18.68
N SER A 22 20.58 62.90 18.56
CA SER A 22 19.88 61.71 19.06
C SER A 22 20.92 60.70 19.52
N GLN A 23 20.89 60.38 20.81
CA GLN A 23 21.65 59.27 21.35
C GLN A 23 21.20 58.00 20.62
N PRO A 24 22.11 57.15 20.11
CA PRO A 24 21.73 55.83 19.67
C PRO A 24 21.37 55.02 20.91
N VAL A 25 20.08 54.74 21.09
CA VAL A 25 19.63 53.64 21.93
C VAL A 25 20.14 52.37 21.27
N TYR A 26 21.23 51.82 21.78
CA TYR A 26 21.68 50.47 21.43
C TYR A 26 20.60 49.49 21.88
N ALA A 27 19.67 49.15 20.98
CA ALA A 27 18.83 47.98 21.16
C ALA A 27 19.75 46.77 21.21
N ASN A 28 19.81 46.12 22.38
CA ASN A 28 20.60 44.92 22.64
C ASN A 28 20.40 43.89 21.51
N SER A 29 21.45 43.65 20.73
CA SER A 29 21.48 42.63 19.66
C SER A 29 21.16 41.22 20.17
N THR A 30 21.38 40.97 21.46
CA THR A 30 21.07 39.71 22.15
C THR A 30 19.57 39.44 22.24
N THR A 31 18.73 40.45 22.49
CA THR A 31 17.27 40.30 22.65
C THR A 31 16.58 39.96 21.33
N SER A 32 17.06 40.51 20.21
CA SER A 32 16.54 40.22 18.87
C SER A 32 16.81 38.77 18.45
N SER A 33 18.02 38.26 18.70
CA SER A 33 18.37 36.85 18.38
C SER A 33 17.57 35.82 19.18
N GLN A 34 17.27 36.11 20.45
CA GLN A 34 16.48 35.25 21.33
C GLN A 34 15.01 35.19 20.91
N VAL A 35 14.43 36.33 20.52
CA VAL A 35 13.06 36.42 20.01
C VAL A 35 12.91 35.64 18.69
N GLU A 36 13.89 35.73 17.78
CA GLU A 36 13.86 34.96 16.52
C GLU A 36 14.00 33.45 16.75
N SER A 37 14.84 33.02 17.70
CA SER A 37 14.91 31.61 18.11
C SER A 37 13.57 31.10 18.66
N LEU A 38 12.94 31.88 19.53
CA LEU A 38 11.63 31.54 20.11
C LEU A 38 10.51 31.49 19.07
N LYS A 39 10.53 32.37 18.06
CA LYS A 39 9.59 32.29 16.92
C LYS A 39 9.76 30.98 16.15
N SER A 40 10.99 30.57 15.87
CA SER A 40 11.27 29.30 15.17
C SER A 40 10.80 28.09 15.98
N GLU A 41 11.11 28.06 17.28
CA GLU A 41 10.64 27.01 18.19
C GLU A 41 9.11 26.97 18.28
N LEU A 42 8.45 28.13 18.34
CA LEU A 42 6.99 28.23 18.37
C LEU A 42 6.35 27.67 17.08
N ILE A 43 6.90 27.98 15.90
CA ILE A 43 6.44 27.46 14.61
C ILE A 43 6.59 25.95 14.55
N LYS A 44 7.72 25.41 15.02
CA LYS A 44 7.93 23.96 15.12
C LYS A 44 6.92 23.32 16.08
N ALA A 45 6.77 23.86 17.29
CA ALA A 45 5.84 23.32 18.28
C ALA A 45 4.38 23.37 17.82
N LYS A 46 3.98 24.45 17.12
CA LYS A 46 2.64 24.56 16.52
C LYS A 46 2.40 23.45 15.50
N ARG A 47 3.36 23.22 14.59
CA ARG A 47 3.25 22.16 13.58
C ARG A 47 3.15 20.77 14.21
N GLU A 48 3.99 20.48 15.20
CA GLU A 48 3.96 19.19 15.89
C GLU A 48 2.62 18.98 16.64
N TYR A 49 2.11 20.03 17.28
CA TYR A 49 0.78 20.01 17.92
C TYR A 49 -0.32 19.75 16.88
N GLU A 50 -0.38 20.51 15.79
CA GLU A 50 -1.42 20.39 14.76
C GLU A 50 -1.39 19.00 14.10
N GLN A 51 -0.19 18.47 13.82
CA GLN A 51 -0.01 17.12 13.29
C GLN A 51 -0.50 16.05 14.27
N ALA A 52 -0.07 16.10 15.53
CA ALA A 52 -0.49 15.13 16.54
C ALA A 52 -1.99 15.20 16.80
N LYS A 53 -2.56 16.40 16.82
CA LYS A 53 -4.01 16.61 16.96
C LYS A 53 -4.77 16.02 15.78
N SER A 54 -4.31 16.23 14.54
CA SER A 54 -4.94 15.63 13.36
C SER A 54 -4.90 14.09 13.41
N ILE A 55 -3.79 13.48 13.84
CA ILE A 55 -3.69 12.01 14.00
C ILE A 55 -4.70 11.52 15.06
N TYR A 56 -4.78 12.21 16.21
CA TYR A 56 -5.75 11.87 17.26
C TYR A 56 -7.21 12.02 16.77
N ASP A 57 -7.56 13.13 16.13
CA ASP A 57 -8.90 13.38 15.63
C ASP A 57 -9.32 12.33 14.57
N ASN A 58 -8.39 11.91 13.71
CA ASN A 58 -8.60 10.80 12.75
C ASN A 58 -8.83 9.46 13.46
N ALA A 59 -8.05 9.17 14.51
CA ALA A 59 -8.18 7.94 15.30
C ALA A 59 -9.49 7.88 16.09
N LEU A 60 -10.00 9.04 16.51
CA LEU A 60 -11.26 9.16 17.23
C LEU A 60 -12.48 9.06 16.31
N SER A 61 -12.41 9.67 15.12
CA SER A 61 -13.52 9.76 14.17
C SER A 61 -13.70 8.53 13.28
N SER A 62 -12.66 7.70 13.13
CA SER A 62 -12.70 6.50 12.29
C SER A 62 -12.27 5.26 13.07
N SER A 63 -13.03 4.18 12.95
CA SER A 63 -12.65 2.82 13.34
C SER A 63 -12.88 1.92 12.14
N PRO A 64 -11.94 1.89 11.18
CA PRO A 64 -12.16 1.22 9.90
C PRO A 64 -12.42 -0.27 10.09
N SER A 65 -13.50 -0.74 9.47
CA SER A 65 -13.81 -2.17 9.40
C SER A 65 -13.23 -2.74 8.12
N ASN A 66 -12.56 -3.88 8.22
CA ASN A 66 -12.05 -4.61 7.08
C ASN A 66 -13.01 -5.75 6.73
N THR A 67 -13.42 -5.81 5.48
CA THR A 67 -14.39 -6.82 5.02
C THR A 67 -13.82 -7.69 3.92
N ILE A 68 -14.25 -8.97 3.90
CA ILE A 68 -14.04 -9.87 2.77
C ILE A 68 -15.40 -10.16 2.13
N THR A 69 -15.57 -9.78 0.87
CA THR A 69 -16.81 -9.97 0.12
C THR A 69 -16.57 -10.95 -1.03
N LEU A 70 -17.43 -11.97 -1.10
CA LEU A 70 -17.47 -12.97 -2.16
C LEU A 70 -18.79 -12.84 -2.93
N SER A 71 -18.83 -13.32 -4.18
CA SER A 71 -20.08 -13.42 -4.94
C SER A 71 -20.77 -14.76 -4.69
N ASP A 72 -22.10 -14.80 -4.82
CA ASP A 72 -22.87 -16.05 -4.75
C ASP A 72 -22.37 -17.09 -5.77
N LYS A 73 -21.97 -16.60 -6.96
CA LYS A 73 -21.40 -17.42 -8.03
C LYS A 73 -20.07 -18.05 -7.61
N TYR A 74 -19.19 -17.28 -6.97
CA TYR A 74 -17.93 -17.78 -6.43
C TYR A 74 -18.19 -18.81 -5.32
N ILE A 75 -19.08 -18.52 -4.36
CA ILE A 75 -19.40 -19.41 -3.24
C ILE A 75 -19.97 -20.74 -3.73
N LYS A 76 -20.90 -20.71 -4.70
CA LYS A 76 -21.47 -21.91 -5.32
C LYS A 76 -20.38 -22.75 -5.99
N ALA A 77 -19.52 -22.11 -6.79
CA ALA A 77 -18.42 -22.81 -7.45
C ALA A 77 -17.44 -23.42 -6.44
N LEU A 78 -17.15 -22.75 -5.33
CA LEU A 78 -16.25 -23.25 -4.29
C LEU A 78 -16.84 -24.52 -3.63
N LYS A 79 -18.13 -24.49 -3.29
CA LYS A 79 -18.86 -25.66 -2.76
C LYS A 79 -18.87 -26.82 -3.75
N THR A 80 -19.19 -26.57 -5.02
CA THR A 80 -19.16 -27.60 -6.07
C THR A 80 -17.77 -28.22 -6.18
N ALA A 81 -16.72 -27.40 -6.21
CA ALA A 81 -15.36 -27.89 -6.39
C ALA A 81 -14.82 -28.70 -5.19
N PHE A 82 -15.31 -28.46 -3.96
CA PHE A 82 -14.69 -28.96 -2.73
C PHE A 82 -15.66 -29.58 -1.70
N SER A 83 -16.92 -29.79 -2.05
CA SER A 83 -17.88 -30.44 -1.14
C SER A 83 -18.83 -31.40 -1.85
N ASP A 84 -18.92 -31.34 -3.18
CA ASP A 84 -19.70 -32.30 -3.96
C ASP A 84 -18.80 -33.47 -4.45
N PHE A 85 -19.15 -34.67 -4.01
CA PHE A 85 -18.46 -35.92 -4.37
C PHE A 85 -19.16 -36.70 -5.47
N ASN A 86 -20.38 -36.30 -5.85
CA ASN A 86 -21.18 -37.01 -6.84
C ASN A 86 -21.04 -36.42 -8.25
N ILE A 87 -20.19 -35.40 -8.41
CA ILE A 87 -19.95 -34.72 -9.68
C ILE A 87 -18.78 -35.33 -10.46
N SER A 88 -18.85 -35.22 -11.78
CA SER A 88 -17.76 -35.58 -12.68
C SER A 88 -16.55 -34.64 -12.52
N GLN A 89 -15.38 -35.09 -12.99
CA GLN A 89 -14.19 -34.25 -13.03
C GLN A 89 -14.40 -33.00 -13.91
N THR A 90 -15.13 -33.14 -15.01
CA THR A 90 -15.48 -32.04 -15.93
C THR A 90 -16.30 -30.94 -15.23
N GLU A 91 -17.26 -31.32 -14.40
CA GLU A 91 -18.05 -30.37 -13.60
C GLU A 91 -17.18 -29.68 -12.54
N ARG A 92 -16.27 -30.44 -11.89
CA ARG A 92 -15.31 -29.88 -10.94
C ARG A 92 -14.37 -28.87 -11.60
N ASP A 93 -13.89 -29.15 -12.80
CA ASP A 93 -13.01 -28.26 -13.57
C ASP A 93 -13.77 -27.01 -14.06
N SER A 94 -15.05 -27.17 -14.42
CA SER A 94 -15.93 -26.04 -14.75
C SER A 94 -16.14 -25.11 -13.55
N ALA A 95 -16.33 -25.68 -12.35
CA ALA A 95 -16.41 -24.90 -11.12
C ALA A 95 -15.11 -24.15 -10.82
N LYS A 96 -13.94 -24.78 -11.00
CA LYS A 96 -12.64 -24.12 -10.85
C LYS A 96 -12.43 -22.99 -11.86
N SER A 97 -12.89 -23.14 -13.10
CA SER A 97 -12.84 -22.05 -14.09
C SER A 97 -13.69 -20.85 -13.67
N ILE A 98 -14.86 -21.10 -13.06
CA ILE A 98 -15.68 -20.04 -12.45
C ILE A 98 -14.92 -19.35 -11.31
N LEU A 99 -14.31 -20.12 -10.40
CA LEU A 99 -13.51 -19.58 -9.29
C LEU A 99 -12.41 -18.65 -9.82
N GLN A 100 -11.67 -19.08 -10.84
CA GLN A 100 -10.62 -18.29 -11.48
C GLN A 100 -11.17 -16.96 -12.04
N SER A 101 -12.27 -17.02 -12.80
CA SER A 101 -12.86 -15.83 -13.43
C SER A 101 -13.42 -14.83 -12.41
N GLU A 102 -14.07 -15.30 -11.35
CA GLU A 102 -14.63 -14.43 -10.30
C GLU A 102 -13.53 -13.85 -9.41
N SER A 103 -12.48 -14.62 -9.15
CA SER A 103 -11.36 -14.20 -8.29
C SER A 103 -10.71 -12.90 -8.75
N LEU A 104 -10.43 -12.77 -10.05
CA LEU A 104 -9.82 -11.56 -10.61
C LEU A 104 -10.68 -10.30 -10.36
N ARG A 105 -12.00 -10.42 -10.52
CA ARG A 105 -12.94 -9.32 -10.27
C ARG A 105 -13.04 -8.99 -8.78
N LEU A 106 -13.10 -10.01 -7.94
CA LEU A 106 -13.28 -9.88 -6.49
C LEU A 106 -12.03 -9.36 -5.79
N LYS A 107 -10.81 -9.67 -6.26
CA LYS A 107 -9.57 -9.14 -5.68
C LYS A 107 -9.58 -7.61 -5.64
N ASN A 108 -10.00 -6.98 -6.73
CA ASN A 108 -10.05 -5.51 -6.85
C ASN A 108 -11.13 -4.86 -5.99
N GLN A 109 -12.11 -5.63 -5.49
CA GLN A 109 -13.19 -5.12 -4.64
C GLN A 109 -12.86 -5.23 -3.14
N ASN A 110 -11.83 -5.99 -2.78
CA ASN A 110 -11.43 -6.22 -1.40
C ASN A 110 -10.15 -5.42 -1.10
N SER A 111 -10.31 -4.29 -0.39
CA SER A 111 -9.21 -3.39 -0.02
C SER A 111 -9.00 -3.32 1.49
N PHE A 112 -7.74 -3.31 1.91
CA PHE A 112 -7.39 -3.09 3.31
C PHE A 112 -7.63 -1.62 3.71
N HIS A 113 -8.33 -1.42 4.82
CA HIS A 113 -8.56 -0.11 5.43
C HIS A 113 -7.69 0.03 6.69
N LYS A 114 -6.75 0.96 6.64
CA LYS A 114 -5.75 1.23 7.69
C LYS A 114 -6.37 1.97 8.86
N ASP A 115 -6.12 1.49 10.09
CA ASP A 115 -6.41 2.22 11.31
C ASP A 115 -5.17 3.00 11.77
N VAL A 116 -5.28 4.32 11.85
CA VAL A 116 -4.20 5.21 12.31
C VAL A 116 -3.76 4.88 13.75
N ALA A 117 -4.64 4.29 14.57
CA ALA A 117 -4.29 3.85 15.93
C ALA A 117 -3.26 2.70 15.94
N ASP A 118 -3.09 2.00 14.82
CA ASP A 118 -2.16 0.87 14.69
C ASP A 118 -0.82 1.24 14.05
N GLU A 119 -0.59 2.52 13.71
CA GLU A 119 0.64 2.98 13.03
C GLU A 119 1.81 3.30 13.97
N GLY A 120 1.58 3.30 15.29
CA GLY A 120 2.56 3.74 16.28
C GLY A 120 3.82 2.86 16.41
N GLU A 121 3.82 1.98 17.40
CA GLU A 121 5.01 1.22 17.79
C GLU A 121 5.43 0.19 16.72
N ARG A 122 6.75 0.11 16.46
CA ARG A 122 7.34 -0.94 15.64
C ARG A 122 7.72 -2.12 16.54
N LEU A 123 7.14 -3.27 16.27
CA LEU A 123 7.31 -4.50 17.03
C LEU A 123 8.29 -5.43 16.32
N ASP A 124 9.12 -6.13 17.09
CA ASP A 124 9.92 -7.25 16.57
C ASP A 124 8.97 -8.38 16.15
N VAL A 125 8.96 -8.69 14.86
CA VAL A 125 8.04 -9.67 14.27
C VAL A 125 8.30 -11.08 14.76
N ASN A 126 9.54 -11.43 15.09
CA ASN A 126 9.88 -12.75 15.61
C ASN A 126 9.66 -12.87 17.11
N ASN A 127 9.27 -11.79 17.78
CA ASN A 127 9.08 -11.75 19.23
C ASN A 127 7.85 -10.89 19.62
N LEU A 128 6.71 -11.14 18.99
CA LEU A 128 5.48 -10.40 19.25
C LEU A 128 4.94 -10.67 20.68
N PRO A 129 4.62 -9.61 21.46
CA PRO A 129 3.97 -9.77 22.75
C PRO A 129 2.65 -10.54 22.66
N LEU A 130 2.31 -11.31 23.71
CA LEU A 130 1.08 -12.13 23.73
C LEU A 130 -0.18 -11.31 23.41
N ALA A 131 -0.31 -10.11 23.98
CA ALA A 131 -1.45 -9.22 23.73
C ALA A 131 -1.59 -8.84 22.24
N VAL A 132 -0.47 -8.69 21.54
CA VAL A 132 -0.46 -8.42 20.09
C VAL A 132 -0.84 -9.66 19.30
N ARG A 133 -0.27 -10.84 19.62
CA ARG A 133 -0.65 -12.10 18.97
C ARG A 133 -2.13 -12.42 19.14
N GLN A 134 -2.68 -12.17 20.32
CA GLN A 134 -4.12 -12.26 20.60
C GLN A 134 -4.92 -11.31 19.71
N GLU A 135 -4.59 -10.01 19.69
CA GLU A 135 -5.28 -9.02 18.86
C GLU A 135 -5.27 -9.39 17.36
N LEU A 136 -4.11 -9.81 16.84
CA LEU A 136 -3.95 -10.22 15.44
C LEU A 136 -4.73 -11.51 15.13
N SER A 137 -4.79 -12.46 16.07
CA SER A 137 -5.59 -13.67 15.95
C SER A 137 -7.09 -13.36 15.87
N PHE A 138 -7.59 -12.43 16.68
CA PHE A 138 -8.98 -11.97 16.62
C PHE A 138 -9.29 -11.18 15.35
N PHE A 139 -8.35 -10.37 14.86
CA PHE A 139 -8.49 -9.69 13.58
C PHE A 139 -8.62 -10.67 12.41
N ALA A 140 -7.72 -11.67 12.34
CA ALA A 140 -7.79 -12.72 11.33
C ALA A 140 -9.05 -13.60 11.47
N GLN A 141 -9.41 -13.99 12.69
CA GLN A 141 -10.65 -14.73 12.98
C GLN A 141 -11.87 -14.00 12.43
N ASP A 142 -11.95 -12.67 12.61
CA ASP A 142 -13.09 -11.89 12.13
C ASP A 142 -13.25 -12.03 10.62
N LEU A 143 -12.16 -11.87 9.86
CA LEU A 143 -12.16 -12.05 8.39
C LEU A 143 -12.55 -13.49 7.99
N ILE A 144 -12.01 -14.51 8.67
CA ILE A 144 -12.37 -15.92 8.43
C ILE A 144 -13.86 -16.13 8.69
N ASN A 145 -14.38 -15.59 9.78
CA ASN A 145 -15.77 -15.76 10.16
C ASN A 145 -16.75 -14.99 9.26
N GLN A 146 -16.32 -13.87 8.65
CA GLN A 146 -17.08 -13.23 7.57
C GLN A 146 -17.20 -14.14 6.34
N VAL A 147 -16.10 -14.79 5.94
CA VAL A 147 -16.11 -15.78 4.85
C VAL A 147 -17.01 -16.96 5.20
N ARG A 148 -16.81 -17.58 6.36
CA ARG A 148 -17.61 -18.75 6.79
C ARG A 148 -19.10 -18.41 6.93
N SER A 149 -19.44 -17.19 7.34
CA SER A 149 -20.83 -16.72 7.35
C SER A 149 -21.45 -16.65 5.95
N GLN A 150 -20.71 -16.15 4.96
CA GLN A 150 -21.18 -16.10 3.56
C GLN A 150 -21.32 -17.51 2.96
N VAL A 151 -20.39 -18.40 3.28
CA VAL A 151 -20.40 -19.80 2.80
C VAL A 151 -21.44 -20.64 3.54
N GLY A 152 -21.80 -20.29 4.78
CA GLY A 152 -22.72 -21.06 5.61
C GLY A 152 -22.06 -22.23 6.34
N THR A 153 -20.81 -22.06 6.78
CA THR A 153 -20.04 -23.05 7.55
C THR A 153 -19.81 -22.59 9.00
N PRO A 154 -19.51 -23.52 9.95
CA PRO A 154 -19.30 -23.19 11.35
C PRO A 154 -18.14 -22.20 11.58
N ARG A 155 -18.33 -21.27 12.52
CA ARG A 155 -17.33 -20.23 12.87
C ARG A 155 -16.11 -20.83 13.59
N VAL A 156 -14.94 -20.21 13.41
CA VAL A 156 -13.74 -20.50 14.21
C VAL A 156 -13.73 -19.68 15.50
N SER A 157 -13.11 -20.21 16.55
CA SER A 157 -12.93 -19.58 17.87
C SER A 157 -11.44 -19.40 18.20
N VAL A 158 -11.03 -18.27 18.78
CA VAL A 158 -9.63 -18.09 19.24
C VAL A 158 -9.45 -18.76 20.60
N SER A 159 -8.41 -19.59 20.75
CA SER A 159 -8.02 -20.19 22.04
C SER A 159 -6.55 -19.93 22.38
N SER A 160 -6.22 -20.03 23.66
CA SER A 160 -4.85 -19.81 24.15
C SER A 160 -3.85 -20.80 23.55
N SER A 161 -4.20 -22.08 23.46
CA SER A 161 -3.33 -23.09 22.85
C SER A 161 -3.19 -22.94 21.34
N ALA A 162 -4.21 -22.44 20.62
CA ALA A 162 -4.07 -22.17 19.19
C ALA A 162 -3.10 -21.00 18.92
N ILE A 163 -3.15 -19.95 19.74
CA ILE A 163 -2.20 -18.82 19.67
C ILE A 163 -0.76 -19.28 20.01
N ASP A 164 -0.60 -20.11 21.04
CA ASP A 164 0.70 -20.70 21.42
C ASP A 164 1.24 -21.64 20.35
N PHE A 165 0.37 -22.46 19.73
CA PHE A 165 0.73 -23.32 18.61
C PHE A 165 1.25 -22.49 17.43
N ALA A 166 0.52 -21.44 17.02
CA ALA A 166 0.93 -20.58 15.91
C ALA A 166 2.28 -19.89 16.17
N ASP A 167 2.54 -19.47 17.41
CA ASP A 167 3.82 -18.88 17.81
C ASP A 167 4.97 -19.89 17.77
N LYS A 168 4.74 -21.12 18.20
CA LYS A 168 5.72 -22.21 18.09
C LYS A 168 6.00 -22.57 16.64
N VAL A 169 4.99 -22.60 15.77
CA VAL A 169 5.17 -22.84 14.33
C VAL A 169 6.05 -21.75 13.72
N ALA A 170 5.73 -20.48 13.97
CA ALA A 170 6.54 -19.36 13.49
C ALA A 170 8.01 -19.46 13.94
N LYS A 171 8.26 -19.89 15.18
CA LYS A 171 9.62 -20.13 15.69
C LYS A 171 10.32 -21.29 15.00
N GLU A 172 9.62 -22.36 14.62
CA GLU A 172 10.22 -23.45 13.84
C GLU A 172 10.61 -22.98 12.43
N TYR A 173 9.84 -22.08 11.79
CA TYR A 173 10.26 -21.44 10.52
C TYR A 173 11.57 -20.66 10.65
N VAL A 174 11.74 -19.90 11.73
CA VAL A 174 12.99 -19.16 11.99
C VAL A 174 14.14 -20.12 12.31
N LYS A 175 13.90 -21.11 13.18
CA LYS A 175 14.89 -22.11 13.59
C LYS A 175 15.43 -22.95 12.43
N ASP A 176 14.56 -23.32 11.50
CA ASP A 176 14.94 -24.13 10.34
C ASP A 176 15.46 -23.31 9.16
N ASP A 177 15.61 -21.99 9.33
CA ASP A 177 15.94 -21.05 8.27
C ASP A 177 15.05 -21.27 7.02
N TRP A 178 13.74 -21.31 7.24
CA TRP A 178 12.73 -21.59 6.20
C TRP A 178 12.46 -20.37 5.31
N GLY A 179 13.52 -19.92 4.62
CA GLY A 179 13.53 -18.74 3.77
C GLY A 179 12.93 -18.95 2.37
N LEU A 180 13.02 -17.91 1.53
CA LEU A 180 12.37 -17.86 0.21
C LEU A 180 12.76 -19.02 -0.72
N SER A 181 14.01 -19.49 -0.67
CA SER A 181 14.47 -20.63 -1.48
C SER A 181 13.74 -21.93 -1.15
N LYS A 182 13.41 -22.16 0.13
CA LYS A 182 12.67 -23.34 0.57
C LYS A 182 11.18 -23.20 0.25
N LEU A 183 10.62 -22.00 0.36
CA LEU A 183 9.23 -21.68 0.00
C LEU A 183 8.93 -21.78 -1.51
N SER A 184 9.93 -21.53 -2.37
CA SER A 184 9.75 -21.35 -3.82
C SER A 184 10.31 -22.49 -4.68
N THR A 185 10.66 -23.64 -4.12
CA THR A 185 11.24 -24.74 -4.91
C THR A 185 10.19 -25.49 -5.73
N LEU A 186 10.54 -25.75 -6.99
CA LEU A 186 9.78 -26.49 -7.99
C LEU A 186 9.33 -27.87 -7.47
N GLY A 187 8.15 -27.91 -6.85
CA GLY A 187 7.29 -29.09 -6.82
C GLY A 187 7.16 -29.87 -5.51
N VAL A 188 7.75 -29.47 -4.36
CA VAL A 188 7.68 -30.36 -3.17
C VAL A 188 7.52 -29.74 -1.76
N SER A 189 7.80 -28.45 -1.46
CA SER A 189 7.49 -27.96 -0.09
C SER A 189 7.26 -26.45 0.04
N GLY A 190 6.00 -26.02 0.01
CA GLY A 190 5.62 -24.64 0.37
C GLY A 190 5.59 -24.38 1.89
N HIS A 191 5.35 -25.41 2.69
CA HIS A 191 5.27 -25.30 4.16
C HIS A 191 6.49 -25.92 4.84
N ASN A 192 6.85 -25.43 6.03
CA ASN A 192 7.74 -26.13 6.96
C ASN A 192 6.99 -27.26 7.67
N ALA A 193 6.63 -28.30 6.92
CA ALA A 193 5.83 -29.42 7.44
C ALA A 193 6.49 -30.12 8.63
N GLU A 194 7.82 -30.32 8.58
CA GLU A 194 8.57 -30.91 9.70
C GLU A 194 8.47 -30.07 10.97
N GLY A 195 8.66 -28.75 10.85
CA GLY A 195 8.48 -27.81 11.96
C GLY A 195 7.07 -27.85 12.53
N ILE A 196 6.05 -27.79 11.67
CA ILE A 196 4.63 -27.84 12.06
C ILE A 196 4.32 -29.15 12.80
N ASN A 197 4.77 -30.28 12.28
CA ASN A 197 4.56 -31.59 12.91
C ASN A 197 5.32 -31.74 14.23
N ARG A 198 6.51 -31.15 14.38
CA ARG A 198 7.21 -31.07 15.67
C ARG A 198 6.35 -30.34 16.70
N VAL A 199 5.73 -29.22 16.34
CA VAL A 199 4.80 -28.50 17.23
C VAL A 199 3.58 -29.35 17.56
N ALA A 200 2.95 -29.99 16.56
CA ALA A 200 1.80 -30.86 16.76
C ALA A 200 2.07 -32.01 17.76
N LYS A 201 3.24 -32.65 17.66
CA LYS A 201 3.70 -33.70 18.59
C LYS A 201 3.80 -33.19 20.04
N THR A 202 4.07 -31.90 20.28
CA THR A 202 4.10 -31.35 21.65
C THR A 202 2.72 -31.35 22.31
N TYR A 203 1.64 -31.22 21.52
CA TYR A 203 0.25 -31.32 21.98
C TYR A 203 -0.35 -32.72 21.78
N GLY A 204 0.43 -33.67 21.27
CA GLY A 204 -0.05 -35.02 20.96
C GLY A 204 -1.04 -35.06 19.79
N LEU A 205 -1.18 -33.97 19.03
CA LEU A 205 -2.09 -33.87 17.90
C LEU A 205 -1.61 -34.74 16.71
N PRO A 206 -2.51 -35.18 15.82
CA PRO A 206 -2.15 -35.97 14.65
C PRO A 206 -1.08 -35.31 13.77
N THR A 207 -0.24 -36.10 13.10
CA THR A 207 0.72 -35.60 12.11
C THR A 207 0.57 -36.35 10.80
N SER A 208 1.07 -35.76 9.71
CA SER A 208 1.31 -36.49 8.48
C SER A 208 2.37 -37.59 8.71
N ASP A 209 2.35 -38.62 7.85
CA ASP A 209 3.42 -39.61 7.80
C ASP A 209 4.70 -39.03 7.20
N ALA A 210 5.83 -39.75 7.35
CA ALA A 210 7.14 -39.27 6.94
C ALA A 210 7.29 -39.02 5.42
N GLU A 211 6.53 -39.71 4.57
CA GLU A 211 6.57 -39.50 3.12
C GLU A 211 5.75 -38.29 2.69
N SER A 212 4.61 -38.06 3.35
CA SER A 212 3.78 -36.88 3.17
C SER A 212 4.47 -35.64 3.72
N GLU A 213 5.12 -35.73 4.87
CA GLU A 213 5.90 -34.66 5.51
C GLU A 213 7.03 -34.15 4.60
N LYS A 214 7.78 -35.05 3.94
CA LYS A 214 8.80 -34.68 2.92
C LYS A 214 8.24 -33.92 1.73
N ARG A 215 6.93 -34.04 1.48
CA ARG A 215 6.19 -33.36 0.40
C ARG A 215 5.41 -32.13 0.88
N GLY A 216 5.76 -31.61 2.07
CA GLY A 216 5.08 -30.46 2.66
C GLY A 216 3.73 -30.79 3.30
N GLY A 217 3.39 -32.08 3.46
CA GLY A 217 2.14 -32.54 4.04
C GLY A 217 2.02 -32.16 5.52
N GLN A 218 0.94 -31.47 5.87
CA GLN A 218 0.62 -30.96 7.21
C GLN A 218 -0.91 -30.75 7.34
N LEU A 219 -1.42 -30.57 8.56
CA LEU A 219 -2.88 -30.56 8.84
C LEU A 219 -3.46 -29.24 9.38
N TYR A 220 -2.66 -28.18 9.52
CA TYR A 220 -2.95 -27.06 10.42
C TYR A 220 -2.83 -25.67 9.80
N GLU A 221 -1.82 -25.45 8.97
CA GLU A 221 -1.41 -24.13 8.53
C GLU A 221 -1.98 -23.77 7.15
N ASN A 222 -2.49 -22.54 7.04
CA ASN A 222 -2.50 -21.80 5.78
C ASN A 222 -1.38 -20.75 5.86
N LEU A 223 -0.51 -20.71 4.85
CA LEU A 223 0.70 -19.91 4.87
C LEU A 223 0.61 -18.79 3.84
N PHE A 224 0.69 -17.55 4.30
CA PHE A 224 0.90 -16.41 3.41
C PHE A 224 2.29 -15.87 3.64
N PHE A 225 3.05 -15.59 2.57
CA PHE A 225 4.37 -15.00 2.67
C PHE A 225 4.55 -13.83 1.70
N ARG A 226 5.45 -12.91 2.04
CA ARG A 226 5.89 -11.80 1.20
C ARG A 226 7.41 -11.85 1.05
N PRO A 227 7.98 -11.66 -0.16
CA PRO A 227 9.42 -11.70 -0.41
C PRO A 227 10.13 -10.42 0.08
N VAL A 228 9.79 -9.98 1.29
CA VAL A 228 10.37 -8.82 1.97
C VAL A 228 10.49 -9.17 3.45
N ALA A 229 11.66 -8.91 4.03
CA ALA A 229 11.88 -9.05 5.46
C ALA A 229 11.21 -7.90 6.23
N LEU A 230 10.40 -8.24 7.21
CA LEU A 230 9.74 -7.35 8.15
C LEU A 230 10.35 -7.57 9.53
N ARG A 231 11.62 -7.20 9.73
CA ARG A 231 12.29 -7.38 11.04
C ARG A 231 11.62 -6.58 12.15
N GLY A 232 11.06 -5.42 11.81
CA GLY A 232 10.17 -4.67 12.68
C GLY A 232 8.95 -4.20 11.90
N ALA A 233 7.76 -4.27 12.49
CA ALA A 233 6.50 -3.88 11.84
C ALA A 233 5.52 -3.21 12.80
N THR A 234 4.71 -2.30 12.30
CA THR A 234 3.59 -1.76 13.08
C THR A 234 2.41 -2.74 13.07
N LYS A 235 1.47 -2.61 14.00
CA LYS A 235 0.23 -3.42 13.97
C LYS A 235 -0.54 -3.22 12.66
N SER A 236 -0.50 -2.02 12.08
CA SER A 236 -1.15 -1.72 10.81
C SER A 236 -0.54 -2.54 9.67
N GLN A 237 0.79 -2.64 9.62
CA GLN A 237 1.51 -3.45 8.63
C GLN A 237 1.22 -4.96 8.80
N LEU A 238 1.11 -5.44 10.04
CA LEU A 238 0.77 -6.84 10.32
C LEU A 238 -0.69 -7.15 9.93
N LYS A 239 -1.63 -6.25 10.24
CA LYS A 239 -3.05 -6.37 9.82
C LYS A 239 -3.21 -6.30 8.29
N GLU A 240 -2.44 -5.46 7.61
CA GLU A 240 -2.37 -5.40 6.15
C GLU A 240 -1.88 -6.74 5.58
N ALA A 241 -0.84 -7.34 6.16
CA ALA A 241 -0.34 -8.65 5.75
C ALA A 241 -1.38 -9.76 5.95
N ILE A 242 -2.11 -9.75 7.07
CA ILE A 242 -3.23 -10.68 7.32
C ILE A 242 -4.31 -10.51 6.27
N TYR A 243 -4.74 -9.28 6.02
CA TYR A 243 -5.81 -8.98 5.07
C TYR A 243 -5.43 -9.41 3.65
N THR A 244 -4.23 -9.06 3.20
CA THR A 244 -3.71 -9.53 1.90
C THR A 244 -3.66 -11.05 1.85
N GLY A 245 -3.17 -11.71 2.90
CA GLY A 245 -3.16 -13.17 2.97
C GLY A 245 -4.55 -13.77 2.83
N MET A 246 -5.56 -13.21 3.52
CA MET A 246 -6.95 -13.63 3.38
C MET A 246 -7.51 -13.44 1.97
N VAL A 247 -7.20 -12.31 1.32
CA VAL A 247 -7.59 -12.05 -0.08
C VAL A 247 -6.92 -13.04 -1.01
N GLU A 248 -5.63 -13.32 -0.85
CA GLU A 248 -4.91 -14.29 -1.68
C GLU A 248 -5.42 -15.72 -1.44
N PHE A 249 -5.62 -16.14 -0.19
CA PHE A 249 -6.17 -17.47 0.12
C PHE A 249 -7.53 -17.69 -0.52
N MET A 250 -8.41 -16.70 -0.45
CA MET A 250 -9.75 -16.84 -1.01
C MET A 250 -9.76 -16.66 -2.53
N LEU A 251 -8.99 -15.71 -3.06
CA LEU A 251 -9.18 -15.25 -4.43
C LEU A 251 -7.97 -15.56 -5.32
N ASN A 252 -7.15 -16.57 -4.99
CA ASN A 252 -6.11 -17.06 -5.90
C ASN A 252 -6.72 -17.60 -7.22
N ASP A 253 -5.95 -17.56 -8.30
CA ASP A 253 -6.33 -17.95 -9.66
C ASP A 253 -5.72 -19.30 -10.10
N THR A 254 -4.91 -19.93 -9.25
CA THR A 254 -4.14 -21.15 -9.58
C THR A 254 -4.42 -22.34 -8.67
N GLU A 255 -4.56 -22.13 -7.35
CA GLU A 255 -4.98 -23.16 -6.40
C GLU A 255 -6.05 -22.62 -5.43
N TRP A 256 -6.92 -23.50 -4.93
CA TRP A 256 -8.01 -23.14 -4.02
C TRP A 256 -8.05 -24.02 -2.77
N GLY A 257 -6.93 -24.69 -2.44
CA GLY A 257 -6.80 -25.46 -1.21
C GLY A 257 -6.89 -24.56 0.02
N HIS A 258 -6.27 -23.38 -0.04
CA HIS A 258 -6.40 -22.37 1.01
C HIS A 258 -7.85 -21.85 1.12
N ALA A 259 -8.50 -21.52 0.00
CA ALA A 259 -9.90 -21.10 -0.02
C ALA A 259 -10.82 -22.15 0.61
N GLN A 260 -10.62 -23.42 0.27
CA GLN A 260 -11.35 -24.55 0.81
C GLN A 260 -11.18 -24.69 2.34
N ALA A 261 -9.95 -24.52 2.85
CA ALA A 261 -9.64 -24.61 4.27
C ALA A 261 -10.21 -23.43 5.07
N ILE A 262 -9.99 -22.20 4.59
CA ILE A 262 -10.49 -20.97 5.22
C ILE A 262 -12.04 -20.97 5.25
N ALA A 263 -12.68 -21.35 4.16
CA ALA A 263 -14.13 -21.47 4.06
C ALA A 263 -14.72 -22.60 4.92
N GLY A 264 -13.89 -23.47 5.51
CA GLY A 264 -14.36 -24.56 6.36
C GLY A 264 -15.18 -25.63 5.62
N LEU A 265 -14.98 -25.77 4.30
CA LEU A 265 -15.71 -26.75 3.49
C LEU A 265 -15.21 -28.19 3.71
N ASN A 266 -13.92 -28.35 4.05
CA ASN A 266 -13.27 -29.60 4.47
C ASN A 266 -13.76 -30.85 3.74
N TRP A 267 -13.78 -30.82 2.41
CA TRP A 267 -14.23 -31.95 1.60
C TRP A 267 -15.63 -32.43 2.04
N GLY A 268 -16.58 -31.49 2.16
CA GLY A 268 -17.96 -31.74 2.55
C GLY A 268 -18.18 -32.14 4.01
N ASN A 269 -17.12 -32.20 4.82
CA ASN A 269 -17.15 -32.61 6.22
C ASN A 269 -16.66 -31.47 7.12
N PRO A 270 -17.42 -30.36 7.25
CA PRO A 270 -17.04 -29.25 8.11
C PRO A 270 -16.88 -29.72 9.56
N SER A 271 -15.82 -29.26 10.20
CA SER A 271 -15.61 -29.46 11.64
C SER A 271 -16.71 -28.76 12.43
N SER A 272 -17.16 -29.41 13.50
CA SER A 272 -18.17 -28.82 14.38
C SER A 272 -17.65 -27.59 15.13
N LYS A 273 -16.34 -27.57 15.45
CA LYS A 273 -15.65 -26.49 16.15
C LYS A 273 -14.18 -26.44 15.74
N ASP A 274 -13.75 -25.27 15.33
CA ASP A 274 -12.36 -25.01 14.98
C ASP A 274 -11.77 -23.95 15.91
N TYR A 275 -10.52 -24.15 16.30
CA TYR A 275 -9.73 -23.26 17.15
C TYR A 275 -8.64 -22.58 16.33
N PHE A 276 -8.56 -21.26 16.39
CA PHE A 276 -7.72 -20.45 15.52
C PHE A 276 -6.65 -19.67 16.29
N GLY A 277 -5.46 -19.60 15.71
CA GLY A 277 -4.37 -18.74 16.17
C GLY A 277 -3.53 -18.24 14.99
N LEU A 278 -2.92 -17.08 15.17
CA LEU A 278 -2.06 -16.47 14.18
C LEU A 278 -0.73 -16.03 14.81
N SER A 279 0.37 -16.26 14.09
CA SER A 279 1.66 -15.64 14.38
C SER A 279 2.40 -15.30 13.09
N PHE A 280 3.56 -14.68 13.24
CA PHE A 280 4.43 -14.26 12.15
C PHE A 280 5.86 -14.76 12.34
N SER A 281 6.53 -15.04 11.23
CA SER A 281 7.99 -15.17 11.19
C SER A 281 8.57 -14.21 10.16
N SER A 282 9.80 -13.76 10.39
CA SER A 282 10.57 -12.98 9.43
C SER A 282 12.01 -13.48 9.36
N LEU A 283 12.43 -13.85 8.16
CA LEU A 283 13.80 -14.21 7.79
C LEU A 283 14.40 -13.10 6.91
N SER A 284 15.65 -13.27 6.50
CA SER A 284 16.44 -12.25 5.78
C SER A 284 15.79 -11.71 4.50
N SER A 285 14.98 -12.51 3.80
CA SER A 285 14.38 -12.16 2.51
C SER A 285 12.86 -12.43 2.43
N VAL A 286 12.23 -12.86 3.53
CA VAL A 286 10.82 -13.25 3.53
C VAL A 286 10.19 -13.02 4.89
N SER A 287 8.91 -12.68 4.88
CA SER A 287 8.08 -12.69 6.10
C SER A 287 6.81 -13.46 5.83
N SER A 288 6.36 -14.20 6.84
CA SER A 288 5.28 -15.15 6.72
C SER A 288 4.24 -14.91 7.82
N ALA A 289 2.97 -15.01 7.46
CA ALA A 289 1.83 -15.06 8.35
C ALA A 289 1.33 -16.51 8.42
N HIS A 290 1.27 -17.06 9.63
CA HIS A 290 0.94 -18.46 9.90
C HIS A 290 -0.49 -18.54 10.43
N PHE A 291 -1.45 -18.90 9.58
CA PHE A 291 -2.85 -19.06 9.94
C PHE A 291 -3.10 -20.49 10.38
N ILE A 292 -3.16 -20.71 11.70
CA ILE A 292 -3.31 -22.05 12.27
C ILE A 292 -4.76 -22.32 12.63
N THR A 293 -5.31 -23.39 12.08
CA THR A 293 -6.62 -23.92 12.46
C THR A 293 -6.47 -25.32 13.04
N ILE A 294 -7.00 -25.53 14.24
CA ILE A 294 -7.01 -26.82 14.94
C ILE A 294 -8.46 -27.25 15.10
N SER A 295 -8.86 -28.34 14.45
CA SER A 295 -10.23 -28.84 14.56
C SER A 295 -10.47 -29.63 15.85
N GLN A 296 -11.70 -29.64 16.32
CA GLN A 296 -12.11 -30.47 17.46
C GLN A 296 -11.83 -31.96 17.20
N GLU A 297 -11.96 -32.43 15.96
CA GLU A 297 -11.65 -33.81 15.58
C GLU A 297 -10.15 -34.13 15.72
N ASN A 298 -9.26 -33.17 15.43
CA ASN A 298 -7.83 -33.34 15.69
C ASN A 298 -7.53 -33.38 17.20
N ILE A 299 -8.22 -32.56 17.99
CA ILE A 299 -8.09 -32.55 19.46
C ILE A 299 -8.60 -33.86 20.07
N ASN A 300 -9.72 -34.39 19.57
CA ASN A 300 -10.29 -35.67 20.05
C ASN A 300 -9.35 -36.85 19.76
N ARG A 301 -8.52 -36.75 18.72
CA ARG A 301 -7.50 -37.75 18.35
C ARG A 301 -6.15 -37.49 19.01
N ALA A 302 -6.03 -36.44 19.83
CA ALA A 302 -4.77 -36.12 20.48
C ALA A 302 -4.40 -37.18 21.52
N THR A 303 -3.12 -37.55 21.56
CA THR A 303 -2.55 -38.48 22.55
C THR A 303 -2.23 -37.81 23.89
N LYS A 304 -2.36 -36.48 23.97
CA LYS A 304 -2.15 -35.67 25.18
C LYS A 304 -3.34 -34.75 25.40
N SER A 305 -3.62 -34.42 26.65
CA SER A 305 -4.75 -33.57 27.07
C SER A 305 -4.33 -32.11 27.38
N ASN A 306 -3.24 -31.63 26.78
CA ASN A 306 -2.65 -30.32 27.08
C ASN A 306 -3.04 -29.21 26.09
N PHE A 307 -3.96 -29.47 25.15
CA PHE A 307 -4.51 -28.45 24.26
C PHE A 307 -5.77 -27.82 24.89
N SER A 308 -5.67 -26.54 25.25
CA SER A 308 -6.77 -25.78 25.82
C SER A 308 -7.67 -25.19 24.73
N THR A 309 -8.96 -25.49 24.85
CA THR A 309 -10.04 -24.93 24.02
C THR A 309 -10.71 -23.71 24.67
N ALA A 310 -10.19 -23.25 25.80
CA ALA A 310 -10.74 -22.10 26.51
C ALA A 310 -10.70 -20.84 25.62
N SER A 311 -11.84 -20.19 25.49
CA SER A 311 -11.95 -18.92 24.80
C SER A 311 -11.10 -17.86 25.49
N VAL A 312 -10.45 -17.02 24.69
CA VAL A 312 -9.72 -15.85 25.17
C VAL A 312 -10.61 -14.62 24.99
N THR A 313 -10.45 -13.60 25.83
CA THR A 313 -11.13 -12.31 25.64
C THR A 313 -10.56 -11.58 24.43
N ASP A 314 -11.41 -11.07 23.55
CA ASP A 314 -11.01 -10.23 22.41
C ASP A 314 -10.46 -8.88 22.91
N PRO A 315 -9.16 -8.58 22.73
CA PRO A 315 -8.56 -7.36 23.25
C PRO A 315 -8.64 -6.18 22.26
N ARG A 316 -9.22 -6.35 21.06
CA ARG A 316 -9.15 -5.32 20.00
C ARG A 316 -9.69 -3.96 20.45
N SER A 317 -10.86 -3.93 21.08
CA SER A 317 -11.48 -2.68 21.55
C SER A 317 -10.69 -2.01 22.67
N SER A 318 -10.20 -2.79 23.64
CA SER A 318 -9.41 -2.25 24.77
C SER A 318 -8.03 -1.78 24.31
N ASN A 319 -7.34 -2.55 23.45
CA ASN A 319 -6.05 -2.16 22.88
C ASN A 319 -6.17 -0.90 22.03
N ARG A 320 -7.23 -0.80 21.20
CA ARG A 320 -7.50 0.40 20.42
C ARG A 320 -7.74 1.62 21.30
N TYR A 321 -8.56 1.48 22.34
CA TYR A 321 -8.79 2.55 23.32
C TYR A 321 -7.46 3.04 23.94
N GLN A 322 -6.58 2.12 24.35
CA GLN A 322 -5.27 2.50 24.90
C GLN A 322 -4.37 3.19 23.87
N ALA A 323 -4.39 2.76 22.62
CA ALA A 323 -3.65 3.42 21.54
C ALA A 323 -4.15 4.86 21.30
N VAL A 324 -5.47 5.05 21.20
CA VAL A 324 -6.09 6.37 21.06
C VAL A 324 -5.79 7.25 22.28
N LYS A 325 -5.78 6.68 23.49
CA LYS A 325 -5.43 7.41 24.72
C LYS A 325 -3.98 7.89 24.71
N LYS A 326 -3.04 7.10 24.19
CA LYS A 326 -1.64 7.54 24.00
C LYS A 326 -1.54 8.70 23.03
N LEU A 327 -2.30 8.66 21.92
CA LEU A 327 -2.37 9.79 20.97
C LEU A 327 -2.97 11.04 21.62
N GLU A 328 -3.98 10.88 22.47
CA GLU A 328 -4.58 11.98 23.24
C GLU A 328 -3.53 12.67 24.14
N ILE A 329 -2.75 11.86 24.86
CA ILE A 329 -1.69 12.35 25.74
C ILE A 329 -0.59 13.06 24.94
N ASP A 330 -0.19 12.50 23.80
CA ASP A 330 0.84 13.09 22.93
C ASP A 330 0.43 14.48 22.42
N TYR A 331 -0.77 14.63 21.84
CA TYR A 331 -1.19 15.94 21.33
C TYR A 331 -1.36 16.96 22.46
N LYS A 332 -1.88 16.56 23.64
CA LYS A 332 -2.02 17.46 24.81
C LYS A 332 -0.67 17.93 25.34
N ASN A 333 0.33 17.07 25.35
CA ASN A 333 1.69 17.45 25.74
C ASN A 333 2.29 18.45 24.75
N LYS A 334 2.11 18.22 23.44
CA LYS A 334 2.56 19.14 22.38
C LYS A 334 1.82 20.47 22.40
N GLU A 335 0.52 20.45 22.67
CA GLU A 335 -0.29 21.66 22.90
C GLU A 335 0.29 22.48 24.06
N LYS A 336 0.59 21.85 25.20
CA LYS A 336 1.18 22.53 26.36
C LYS A 336 2.53 23.17 26.02
N ILE A 337 3.38 22.51 25.24
CA ILE A 337 4.66 23.07 24.77
C ILE A 337 4.41 24.29 23.87
N TYR A 338 3.51 24.16 22.89
CA TYR A 338 3.13 25.25 21.99
C TYR A 338 2.61 26.47 22.76
N GLN A 339 1.66 26.28 23.68
CA GLN A 339 1.12 27.38 24.48
C GLN A 339 2.19 28.01 25.40
N GLY A 340 3.06 27.20 25.99
CA GLY A 340 4.18 27.70 26.81
C GLY A 340 5.16 28.56 26.02
N LEU A 341 5.51 28.17 24.78
CA LEU A 341 6.34 28.97 23.89
C LEU A 341 5.62 30.24 23.43
N LYS A 342 4.31 30.16 23.18
CA LYS A 342 3.49 31.31 22.78
C LYS A 342 3.51 32.38 23.86
N SER A 343 3.23 32.01 25.12
CA SER A 343 3.28 32.94 26.25
C SER A 343 4.68 33.51 26.51
N LYS A 344 5.75 32.72 26.33
CA LYS A 344 7.13 33.22 26.43
C LYS A 344 7.43 34.28 25.37
N LEU A 345 6.98 34.06 24.14
CA LEU A 345 7.16 35.02 23.05
C LEU A 345 6.40 36.33 23.34
N GLU A 346 5.13 36.23 23.74
CA GLU A 346 4.28 37.38 24.11
C GLU A 346 4.89 38.22 25.25
N ASN A 347 5.50 37.58 26.25
CA ASN A 347 6.18 38.26 27.34
C ASN A 347 7.47 38.98 26.91
N GLN A 348 8.18 38.47 25.90
CA GLN A 348 9.44 39.09 25.41
C GLN A 348 9.20 40.18 24.36
N THR A 349 8.11 40.11 23.60
CA THR A 349 7.76 41.15 22.61
C THR A 349 6.95 42.30 23.22
N GLY A 350 6.58 42.20 24.50
CA GLY A 350 5.62 43.08 25.15
C GLY A 350 4.18 42.75 24.73
N LYS A 351 3.24 42.80 25.67
CA LYS A 351 1.80 42.78 25.38
C LYS A 351 1.44 44.01 24.55
N SER A 352 1.46 43.90 23.22
CA SER A 352 0.66 44.78 22.39
C SER A 352 -0.72 44.13 22.26
N THR A 353 -1.67 44.61 23.07
CA THR A 353 -3.09 44.37 22.87
C THR A 353 -3.45 44.75 21.44
N VAL A 354 -3.73 43.76 20.60
CA VAL A 354 -4.54 43.97 19.40
C VAL A 354 -5.93 43.50 19.77
N GLU A 355 -6.71 44.44 20.32
CA GLU A 355 -8.16 44.34 20.30
C GLU A 355 -8.60 44.40 18.83
N GLU A 356 -9.45 43.44 18.45
CA GLU A 356 -10.31 43.55 17.29
C GLU A 356 -11.16 44.82 17.43
N ASN A 357 -10.90 45.84 16.61
CA ASN A 357 -11.86 46.89 16.38
C ASN A 357 -12.14 47.05 14.88
N ASN A 358 -13.40 46.79 14.56
CA ASN A 358 -13.98 46.79 13.24
C ASN A 358 -14.31 48.23 12.81
N SER A 359 -14.12 48.51 11.52
CA SER A 359 -14.71 49.61 10.73
C SER A 359 -14.36 51.07 11.07
N LYS A 360 -13.57 51.71 10.19
CA LYS A 360 -13.92 53.00 9.54
C LYS A 360 -12.98 53.33 8.38
N LYS A 361 -13.57 53.30 7.18
CA LYS A 361 -13.37 54.11 5.97
C LYS A 361 -11.96 54.67 5.69
N ALA A 362 -11.34 54.11 4.65
CA ALA A 362 -10.12 54.60 4.02
C ALA A 362 -10.31 55.97 3.34
N GLU A 363 -9.34 56.86 3.53
CA GLU A 363 -9.00 57.94 2.60
C GLU A 363 -7.54 57.79 2.13
N PRO A 364 -7.21 58.23 0.90
CA PRO A 364 -6.07 57.73 0.15
C PRO A 364 -4.77 58.46 0.51
N ILE A 365 -3.77 57.71 0.98
CA ILE A 365 -2.38 58.19 1.06
C ILE A 365 -1.67 57.88 -0.27
N LYS A 366 -1.16 58.94 -0.90
CA LYS A 366 -0.34 58.92 -2.13
C LYS A 366 1.05 58.31 -1.89
N PRO A 367 1.75 57.86 -2.96
CA PRO A 367 2.82 56.86 -2.90
C PRO A 367 4.08 57.38 -2.21
N ILE A 368 4.65 56.57 -1.33
CA ILE A 368 6.05 56.70 -0.89
C ILE A 368 6.86 55.71 -1.74
N GLU A 369 7.78 56.22 -2.55
CA GLU A 369 8.71 55.43 -3.34
C GLU A 369 9.77 54.75 -2.45
N ASN A 370 9.83 53.42 -2.60
CA ASN A 370 10.97 52.50 -2.46
C ASN A 370 12.05 52.76 -1.41
N THR A 371 12.04 51.94 -0.37
CA THR A 371 13.26 51.24 0.09
C THR A 371 13.01 49.73 0.02
N SER A 372 13.82 49.03 -0.78
CA SER A 372 13.67 47.61 -1.10
C SER A 372 14.32 46.72 -0.06
N ASP A 373 13.55 45.80 0.55
CA ASP A 373 13.93 44.38 0.69
C ASP A 373 12.79 43.54 1.28
N SER A 374 11.65 43.54 0.59
CA SER A 374 10.58 42.57 0.79
C SER A 374 10.17 42.04 -0.58
N ARG A 375 10.67 40.84 -0.91
CA ARG A 375 10.21 40.08 -2.06
C ARG A 375 9.70 38.75 -1.56
N ASP A 376 8.62 38.30 -2.18
CA ASP A 376 8.27 36.89 -2.33
C ASP A 376 9.54 36.02 -2.38
N GLN A 377 9.74 35.14 -1.38
CA GLN A 377 11.02 34.44 -1.21
C GLN A 377 10.87 32.95 -0.93
N TRP A 378 11.75 32.18 -1.57
CA TRP A 378 12.07 30.82 -1.18
C TRP A 378 13.00 30.84 0.02
N LYS A 379 12.65 30.10 1.07
CA LYS A 379 13.47 29.93 2.26
C LYS A 379 13.77 28.46 2.48
N GLN A 380 15.05 28.13 2.63
CA GLN A 380 15.48 26.80 3.00
C GLN A 380 15.71 26.73 4.51
N GLU A 381 15.09 25.75 5.18
CA GLU A 381 15.32 25.45 6.59
C GLU A 381 15.69 23.96 6.71
N GLY A 382 16.97 23.69 6.99
CA GLY A 382 17.52 22.34 6.91
C GLY A 382 17.45 21.78 5.48
N SER A 383 16.89 20.58 5.32
CA SER A 383 16.69 19.94 4.01
C SER A 383 15.38 20.37 3.30
N TYR A 384 14.55 21.18 3.96
CA TYR A 384 13.21 21.52 3.47
C TYR A 384 13.16 22.94 2.90
N TRP A 385 12.34 23.10 1.86
CA TRP A 385 12.12 24.38 1.20
C TRP A 385 10.69 24.85 1.44
N TYR A 386 10.55 26.16 1.63
CA TYR A 386 9.29 26.85 1.89
C TYR A 386 9.23 28.08 0.98
N TYR A 387 8.01 28.54 0.70
CA TYR A 387 7.78 29.77 -0.04
C TYR A 387 6.91 30.72 0.77
N PHE A 388 7.33 31.98 0.88
CA PHE A 388 6.61 33.02 1.61
C PHE A 388 6.25 34.17 0.67
N ASP A 389 5.05 34.71 0.86
CA ASP A 389 4.63 35.91 0.16
C ASP A 389 5.28 37.20 0.74
N HIS A 390 5.09 38.33 0.07
CA HIS A 390 5.55 39.65 0.51
C HIS A 390 5.08 40.07 1.92
N ALA A 391 4.01 39.45 2.45
CA ALA A 391 3.51 39.66 3.81
C ALA A 391 4.12 38.68 4.83
N GLY A 392 5.02 37.79 4.39
CA GLY A 392 5.65 36.76 5.23
C GLY A 392 4.74 35.55 5.50
N LYS A 393 3.64 35.39 4.77
CA LYS A 393 2.75 34.23 4.93
C LYS A 393 3.24 33.08 4.06
N ALA A 394 3.33 31.88 4.65
CA ALA A 394 3.73 30.69 3.93
C ALA A 394 2.65 30.27 2.92
N LEU A 395 3.06 29.97 1.69
CA LEU A 395 2.21 29.29 0.72
C LEU A 395 2.07 27.82 1.14
N VAL A 396 0.83 27.36 1.22
CA VAL A 396 0.47 25.97 1.60
C VAL A 396 -0.57 25.44 0.64
N SER A 397 -0.56 24.13 0.42
CA SER A 397 -1.48 23.42 -0.48
C SER A 397 -1.62 24.09 -1.86
N GLY A 398 -0.51 24.50 -2.46
CA GLY A 398 -0.55 25.31 -3.67
C GLY A 398 0.76 25.37 -4.43
N TRP A 399 0.67 25.82 -5.69
CA TRP A 399 1.80 25.90 -6.59
C TRP A 399 2.52 27.24 -6.49
N LYS A 400 3.86 27.19 -6.53
CA LYS A 400 4.69 28.33 -6.91
C LYS A 400 5.57 27.94 -8.09
N GLY A 401 5.23 28.42 -9.28
CA GLY A 401 5.90 27.99 -10.50
C GLY A 401 5.77 26.48 -10.68
N ASN A 402 6.89 25.78 -10.83
CA ASN A 402 6.91 24.33 -11.05
C ASN A 402 6.89 23.50 -9.76
N TYR A 403 6.78 24.15 -8.60
CA TYR A 403 6.93 23.52 -7.29
C TYR A 403 5.59 23.51 -6.55
N TYR A 404 5.30 22.41 -5.85
CA TYR A 404 4.11 22.30 -5.02
C TYR A 404 4.47 22.40 -3.53
N LEU A 405 3.79 23.29 -2.81
CA LEU A 405 3.91 23.43 -1.37
C LEU A 405 2.76 22.66 -0.72
N LYS A 406 3.10 21.67 0.12
CA LYS A 406 2.13 20.81 0.80
C LYS A 406 1.34 21.58 1.87
N SER A 407 0.36 20.94 2.50
CA SER A 407 -0.46 21.56 3.56
C SER A 407 0.36 22.08 4.75
N ASN A 408 1.54 21.50 4.99
CA ASN A 408 2.49 21.95 6.00
C ASN A 408 3.50 23.00 5.49
N GLY A 409 3.33 23.50 4.26
CA GLY A 409 4.20 24.50 3.62
C GLY A 409 5.53 23.97 3.10
N VAL A 410 5.82 22.68 3.27
CA VAL A 410 7.04 22.06 2.75
C VAL A 410 6.87 21.80 1.26
N MET A 411 7.85 22.20 0.47
CA MET A 411 7.93 21.87 -0.94
C MET A 411 8.06 20.36 -1.15
N ALA A 412 7.13 19.78 -1.90
CA ALA A 412 7.13 18.37 -2.24
C ALA A 412 8.34 17.98 -3.10
N ARG A 413 8.94 16.82 -2.80
CA ARG A 413 10.11 16.27 -3.52
C ARG A 413 10.11 14.74 -3.47
N ASN A 414 10.40 14.11 -4.60
CA ASN A 414 10.37 12.64 -4.77
C ASN A 414 9.06 12.00 -4.30
N GLU A 415 7.93 12.64 -4.59
CA GLU A 415 6.64 12.20 -4.09
C GLU A 415 5.50 12.56 -5.05
N TRP A 416 4.41 11.79 -4.96
CA TRP A 416 3.16 12.07 -5.65
C TRP A 416 2.30 13.01 -4.82
N VAL A 417 1.66 13.97 -5.49
CA VAL A 417 0.71 14.92 -4.90
C VAL A 417 -0.57 14.92 -5.72
N TYR A 418 -1.71 14.80 -5.05
CA TYR A 418 -3.00 15.04 -5.66
C TYR A 418 -3.42 16.48 -5.42
N ASP A 419 -3.60 17.25 -6.50
CA ASP A 419 -4.12 18.60 -6.42
C ASP A 419 -5.65 18.58 -6.59
N THR A 420 -6.37 18.98 -5.55
CA THR A 420 -7.84 18.99 -5.55
C THR A 420 -8.45 20.05 -6.46
N ASN A 421 -7.73 21.14 -6.75
CA ASN A 421 -8.19 22.20 -7.65
C ASN A 421 -8.11 21.74 -9.11
N TYR A 422 -7.01 21.09 -9.47
CA TYR A 422 -6.83 20.54 -10.82
C TYR A 422 -7.42 19.13 -10.98
N LYS A 423 -7.83 18.50 -9.87
CA LYS A 423 -8.37 17.13 -9.79
C LYS A 423 -7.47 16.12 -10.49
N ALA A 424 -6.17 16.25 -10.26
CA ALA A 424 -5.15 15.47 -10.95
C ALA A 424 -3.96 15.16 -10.04
N TRP A 425 -3.30 14.04 -10.34
CA TRP A 425 -2.03 13.65 -9.72
C TRP A 425 -0.86 14.30 -10.45
N TYR A 426 0.15 14.69 -9.68
CA TYR A 426 1.43 15.21 -10.13
C TYR A 426 2.55 14.46 -9.40
N TYR A 427 3.69 14.26 -10.06
CA TYR A 427 4.87 13.73 -9.42
C TYR A 427 5.94 14.82 -9.31
N LEU A 428 6.44 15.09 -8.11
CA LEU A 428 7.49 16.06 -7.87
C LEU A 428 8.84 15.34 -7.85
N LYS A 429 9.75 15.73 -8.73
CA LYS A 429 11.09 15.14 -8.87
C LYS A 429 11.97 15.47 -7.66
N SER A 430 13.21 14.96 -7.67
CA SER A 430 14.20 15.22 -6.61
C SER A 430 14.54 16.70 -6.44
N ASP A 431 14.52 17.47 -7.54
CA ASP A 431 14.70 18.92 -7.53
C ASP A 431 13.45 19.67 -7.01
N GLY A 432 12.31 18.98 -6.89
CA GLY A 432 11.01 19.49 -6.45
C GLY A 432 10.12 20.03 -7.55
N SER A 433 10.62 20.15 -8.77
CA SER A 433 9.78 20.50 -9.91
C SER A 433 8.91 19.32 -10.33
N TYR A 434 7.70 19.57 -10.81
CA TYR A 434 6.85 18.51 -11.32
C TYR A 434 7.45 17.84 -12.57
N ALA A 435 7.26 16.54 -12.70
CA ALA A 435 7.58 15.78 -13.89
C ALA A 435 6.53 16.05 -14.99
N GLN A 436 6.99 16.14 -16.24
CA GLN A 436 6.17 16.34 -17.42
C GLN A 436 6.81 15.65 -18.61
N ASN A 437 6.01 15.27 -19.60
CA ASN A 437 6.41 14.51 -20.79
C ASN A 437 7.35 13.33 -20.46
N SER A 438 7.05 12.61 -19.38
CA SER A 438 7.94 11.58 -18.86
C SER A 438 7.21 10.53 -18.05
N TRP A 439 7.79 9.34 -18.03
CA TRP A 439 7.35 8.23 -17.21
C TRP A 439 7.90 8.33 -15.79
N GLN A 440 7.04 8.04 -14.81
CA GLN A 440 7.40 7.77 -13.43
C GLN A 440 6.87 6.39 -13.06
N GLY A 441 7.72 5.37 -13.12
CA GLY A 441 7.29 3.98 -12.99
C GLY A 441 6.29 3.61 -14.10
N SER A 442 5.12 3.10 -13.72
CA SER A 442 4.05 2.72 -14.67
C SER A 442 3.14 3.87 -15.10
N TYR A 443 3.41 5.10 -14.66
CA TYR A 443 2.55 6.27 -14.86
C TYR A 443 3.21 7.26 -15.80
N TYR A 444 2.43 7.95 -16.63
CA TYR A 444 2.94 9.01 -17.50
C TYR A 444 2.43 10.37 -17.07
N LEU A 445 3.33 11.36 -16.97
CA LEU A 445 3.01 12.74 -16.70
C LEU A 445 2.99 13.53 -18.01
N LYS A 446 1.85 14.14 -18.33
CA LYS A 446 1.61 14.90 -19.56
C LYS A 446 2.40 16.22 -19.58
N SER A 447 2.25 16.98 -20.67
CA SER A 447 2.93 18.27 -20.84
C SER A 447 2.51 19.32 -19.82
N ASP A 448 1.33 19.20 -19.21
CA ASP A 448 0.86 20.04 -18.11
C ASP A 448 1.18 19.47 -16.72
N GLY A 449 1.99 18.41 -16.66
CA GLY A 449 2.40 17.72 -15.44
C GLY A 449 1.35 16.78 -14.84
N LYS A 450 0.13 16.75 -15.38
CA LYS A 450 -0.92 15.85 -14.88
C LYS A 450 -0.63 14.42 -15.28
N MET A 451 -0.86 13.50 -14.35
CA MET A 451 -0.87 12.08 -14.64
C MET A 451 -1.98 11.76 -15.66
N ALA A 452 -1.63 11.06 -16.73
CA ALA A 452 -2.60 10.56 -17.70
C ALA A 452 -3.44 9.43 -17.07
N GLN A 453 -4.74 9.42 -17.35
CA GLN A 453 -5.68 8.45 -16.76
C GLN A 453 -6.85 8.19 -17.71
N SER A 454 -7.19 6.93 -17.91
CA SER A 454 -8.26 6.48 -18.82
C SER A 454 -8.13 7.02 -20.24
N GLU A 455 -6.91 7.15 -20.77
CA GLU A 455 -6.64 7.82 -22.04
C GLU A 455 -5.51 7.15 -22.84
N TRP A 456 -5.55 7.33 -24.16
CA TRP A 456 -4.47 6.96 -25.06
C TRP A 456 -3.40 8.05 -25.07
N LEU A 457 -2.14 7.62 -25.10
CA LEU A 457 -0.98 8.50 -25.13
C LEU A 457 -0.01 8.01 -26.21
N TYR A 458 0.47 8.93 -27.05
CA TYR A 458 1.60 8.68 -27.92
C TYR A 458 2.89 9.21 -27.28
N ASP A 459 3.85 8.33 -27.05
CA ASP A 459 5.18 8.72 -26.59
C ASP A 459 6.14 8.84 -27.78
N SER A 460 6.51 10.08 -28.10
CA SER A 460 7.42 10.38 -29.22
C SER A 460 8.83 9.82 -29.05
N SER A 461 9.28 9.57 -27.82
CA SER A 461 10.60 8.99 -27.54
C SER A 461 10.63 7.51 -27.90
N TYR A 462 9.57 6.78 -27.55
CA TYR A 462 9.41 5.36 -27.87
C TYR A 462 8.72 5.12 -29.22
N LYS A 463 8.21 6.17 -29.85
CA LYS A 463 7.45 6.15 -31.11
C LYS A 463 6.27 5.16 -31.07
N ALA A 464 5.61 5.08 -29.92
CA ALA A 464 4.59 4.07 -29.68
C ALA A 464 3.39 4.66 -28.91
N TRP A 465 2.22 4.05 -29.15
CA TRP A 465 1.02 4.32 -28.37
C TRP A 465 0.98 3.47 -27.11
N TYR A 466 0.47 4.05 -26.05
CA TYR A 466 0.19 3.44 -24.75
C TYR A 466 -1.23 3.79 -24.35
N TYR A 467 -1.85 2.93 -23.53
CA TYR A 467 -3.12 3.25 -22.90
C TYR A 467 -2.95 3.30 -21.38
N LEU A 468 -3.29 4.43 -20.77
CA LEU A 468 -3.25 4.60 -19.31
C LEU A 468 -4.62 4.26 -18.76
N LYS A 469 -4.67 3.27 -17.86
CA LYS A 469 -5.91 2.78 -17.24
C LYS A 469 -6.52 3.81 -16.29
N SER A 470 -7.67 3.48 -15.73
CA SER A 470 -8.35 4.30 -14.73
C SER A 470 -7.58 4.41 -13.41
N ASP A 471 -6.59 3.57 -13.14
CA ASP A 471 -5.67 3.73 -12.01
C ASP A 471 -4.43 4.58 -12.36
N GLY A 472 -4.32 5.04 -13.62
CA GLY A 472 -3.20 5.81 -14.17
C GLY A 472 -2.02 4.98 -14.69
N SER A 473 -1.96 3.69 -14.37
CA SER A 473 -0.89 2.82 -14.86
C SER A 473 -1.13 2.40 -16.31
N TYR A 474 -0.06 2.22 -17.09
CA TYR A 474 -0.22 1.73 -18.47
C TYR A 474 -0.75 0.29 -18.51
N ALA A 475 -1.60 0.01 -19.50
CA ALA A 475 -2.10 -1.32 -19.80
C ALA A 475 -1.01 -2.15 -20.50
N GLN A 476 -0.92 -3.44 -20.18
CA GLN A 476 0.04 -4.38 -20.75
C GLN A 476 -0.55 -5.79 -20.74
N ASN A 477 -0.16 -6.61 -21.72
CA ASN A 477 -0.70 -7.95 -21.96
C ASN A 477 -2.24 -7.98 -21.95
N SER A 478 -2.86 -6.98 -22.56
CA SER A 478 -4.31 -6.78 -22.45
C SER A 478 -4.88 -6.03 -23.64
N TRP A 479 -6.13 -6.32 -23.94
CA TRP A 479 -6.91 -5.56 -24.92
C TRP A 479 -7.48 -4.26 -24.33
N GLN A 480 -7.43 -3.19 -25.11
CA GLN A 480 -8.20 -1.97 -24.89
C GLN A 480 -9.05 -1.72 -26.14
N GLY A 481 -10.34 -2.10 -26.09
CA GLY A 481 -11.19 -2.08 -27.28
C GLY A 481 -10.64 -2.99 -28.38
N SER A 482 -10.38 -2.43 -29.56
CA SER A 482 -9.85 -3.19 -30.71
C SER A 482 -8.32 -3.28 -30.74
N TYR A 483 -7.62 -2.75 -29.73
CA TYR A 483 -6.16 -2.62 -29.70
C TYR A 483 -5.57 -3.54 -28.65
N TYR A 484 -4.38 -4.09 -28.91
CA TYR A 484 -3.66 -4.90 -27.93
C TYR A 484 -2.42 -4.17 -27.43
N LEU A 485 -2.25 -4.12 -26.10
CA LEU A 485 -1.05 -3.58 -25.46
C LEU A 485 -0.14 -4.74 -25.05
N LYS A 486 1.09 -4.72 -25.55
CA LYS A 486 2.11 -5.76 -25.32
C LYS A 486 2.66 -5.73 -23.89
N SER A 487 3.57 -6.65 -23.59
CA SER A 487 4.18 -6.78 -22.26
C SER A 487 5.00 -5.56 -21.82
N ASP A 488 5.46 -4.74 -22.76
CA ASP A 488 6.15 -3.47 -22.50
C ASP A 488 5.20 -2.26 -22.56
N GLY A 489 3.89 -2.50 -22.60
CA GLY A 489 2.83 -1.50 -22.65
C GLY A 489 2.58 -0.87 -24.02
N LYS A 490 3.42 -1.14 -25.02
CA LYS A 490 3.25 -0.58 -26.37
C LYS A 490 2.07 -1.23 -27.07
N MET A 491 1.29 -0.42 -27.77
CA MET A 491 0.26 -0.89 -28.69
C MET A 491 0.92 -1.68 -29.83
N ALA A 492 0.43 -2.89 -30.07
CA ALA A 492 0.85 -3.69 -31.20
C ALA A 492 0.38 -3.07 -32.52
N GLN A 493 1.27 -2.99 -33.50
CA GLN A 493 0.98 -2.41 -34.83
C GLN A 493 1.69 -3.19 -35.92
N SER A 494 0.95 -3.57 -36.96
CA SER A 494 1.48 -4.33 -38.11
C SER A 494 2.22 -5.61 -37.68
N GLU A 495 1.66 -6.34 -36.73
CA GLU A 495 2.31 -7.53 -36.15
C GLU A 495 1.28 -8.56 -35.66
N TRP A 496 1.75 -9.82 -35.57
CA TRP A 496 1.03 -10.89 -34.91
C TRP A 496 1.24 -10.85 -33.39
N VAL A 497 0.17 -11.06 -32.65
CA VAL A 497 0.18 -11.19 -31.19
C VAL A 497 -0.49 -12.50 -30.80
N TYR A 498 0.16 -13.25 -29.91
CA TYR A 498 -0.46 -14.37 -29.23
C TYR A 498 -1.03 -13.92 -27.89
N ASP A 499 -2.34 -14.05 -27.73
CA ASP A 499 -2.98 -13.82 -26.43
C ASP A 499 -3.12 -15.15 -25.70
N SER A 500 -2.37 -15.31 -24.61
CA SER A 500 -2.39 -16.52 -23.78
C SER A 500 -3.73 -16.78 -23.09
N SER A 501 -4.53 -15.74 -22.84
CA SER A 501 -5.85 -15.84 -22.23
C SER A 501 -6.85 -16.49 -23.17
N TYR A 502 -6.80 -16.10 -24.45
CA TYR A 502 -7.64 -16.69 -25.50
C TYR A 502 -7.01 -17.89 -26.21
N LYS A 503 -5.73 -18.16 -25.93
CA LYS A 503 -4.91 -19.20 -26.56
C LYS A 503 -4.93 -19.12 -28.09
N ALA A 504 -4.94 -17.90 -28.63
CA ALA A 504 -5.13 -17.64 -30.04
C ALA A 504 -4.20 -16.52 -30.54
N TRP A 505 -3.86 -16.60 -31.82
CA TRP A 505 -3.15 -15.54 -32.53
C TRP A 505 -4.13 -14.50 -33.09
N TYR A 506 -3.70 -13.25 -33.08
CA TYR A 506 -4.41 -12.09 -33.63
C TYR A 506 -3.42 -11.29 -34.46
N TYR A 507 -3.87 -10.67 -35.56
CA TYR A 507 -3.05 -9.74 -36.32
C TYR A 507 -3.55 -8.31 -36.14
N LEU A 508 -2.66 -7.40 -35.74
CA LEU A 508 -2.96 -5.99 -35.54
C LEU A 508 -2.53 -5.21 -36.78
N LYS A 509 -3.44 -4.42 -37.35
CA LYS A 509 -3.18 -3.56 -38.52
C LYS A 509 -2.21 -2.43 -38.19
N SER A 510 -1.82 -1.66 -39.21
CA SER A 510 -1.01 -0.44 -39.05
C SER A 510 -1.69 0.61 -38.17
N ASP A 511 -3.02 0.69 -38.20
CA ASP A 511 -3.81 1.53 -37.31
C ASP A 511 -3.91 0.98 -35.87
N GLY A 512 -3.36 -0.20 -35.60
CA GLY A 512 -3.35 -0.90 -34.31
C GLY A 512 -4.57 -1.76 -34.01
N SER A 513 -5.64 -1.64 -34.79
CA SER A 513 -6.84 -2.46 -34.56
C SER A 513 -6.69 -3.87 -35.13
N TYR A 514 -7.27 -4.87 -34.46
CA TYR A 514 -7.17 -6.26 -34.91
C TYR A 514 -7.96 -6.53 -36.20
N LEU A 515 -7.44 -7.41 -37.05
CA LEU A 515 -8.13 -7.95 -38.21
C LEU A 515 -9.18 -8.98 -37.79
N ARG A 516 -10.34 -8.94 -38.45
CA ARG A 516 -11.42 -9.92 -38.30
C ARG A 516 -12.18 -10.11 -39.60
N ASP A 517 -12.90 -11.21 -39.69
CA ASP A 517 -13.79 -11.59 -40.80
C ASP A 517 -13.16 -11.55 -42.19
N GLN A 518 -11.87 -11.90 -42.32
CA GLN A 518 -11.19 -11.83 -43.62
C GLN A 518 -9.97 -12.73 -43.74
N TRP A 519 -9.63 -13.02 -45.00
CA TRP A 519 -8.33 -13.57 -45.38
C TRP A 519 -7.25 -12.49 -45.33
N PHE A 520 -6.10 -12.84 -44.76
CA PHE A 520 -4.94 -11.98 -44.63
C PHE A 520 -3.71 -12.70 -45.17
N LYS A 521 -2.95 -12.01 -46.03
CA LYS A 521 -1.71 -12.54 -46.59
C LYS A 521 -0.52 -11.94 -45.84
N ASP A 522 0.29 -12.81 -45.23
CA ASP A 522 1.54 -12.44 -44.57
C ASP A 522 2.70 -13.20 -45.23
N GLY A 523 3.58 -12.46 -45.91
CA GLY A 523 4.58 -13.02 -46.81
C GLY A 523 3.95 -13.82 -47.95
N SER A 524 4.34 -15.10 -48.07
CA SER A 524 3.80 -16.02 -49.08
C SER A 524 2.59 -16.82 -48.60
N ALA A 525 2.22 -16.73 -47.32
CA ALA A 525 1.17 -17.54 -46.72
C ALA A 525 -0.13 -16.76 -46.54
N TRP A 526 -1.26 -17.47 -46.63
CA TRP A 526 -2.59 -16.95 -46.34
C TRP A 526 -3.11 -17.50 -45.02
N TYR A 527 -3.74 -16.62 -44.25
CA TYR A 527 -4.37 -16.90 -42.95
C TYR A 527 -5.79 -16.36 -42.97
N TYR A 528 -6.67 -16.91 -42.12
CA TYR A 528 -8.01 -16.37 -41.94
C TYR A 528 -8.22 -15.92 -40.50
N LEU A 529 -8.68 -14.68 -40.30
CA LEU A 529 -9.04 -14.14 -38.99
C LEU A 529 -10.57 -14.18 -38.88
N LYS A 530 -11.08 -14.88 -37.86
CA LYS A 530 -12.52 -15.07 -37.62
C LYS A 530 -13.20 -13.79 -37.12
N ALA A 531 -14.52 -13.83 -36.91
CA ALA A 531 -15.31 -12.71 -36.43
C ALA A 531 -14.83 -12.12 -35.09
N ASP A 532 -14.32 -12.97 -34.21
CA ASP A 532 -13.73 -12.58 -32.93
C ASP A 532 -12.25 -12.19 -33.04
N GLY A 533 -11.70 -12.12 -34.25
CA GLY A 533 -10.31 -11.76 -34.54
C GLY A 533 -9.30 -12.88 -34.41
N LYS A 534 -9.70 -14.06 -33.92
CA LYS A 534 -8.79 -15.20 -33.77
C LYS A 534 -8.39 -15.75 -35.12
N MET A 535 -7.10 -16.03 -35.27
CA MET A 535 -6.59 -16.82 -36.37
C MET A 535 -7.19 -18.21 -36.34
N ALA A 536 -7.81 -18.61 -37.44
CA ALA A 536 -8.26 -19.97 -37.66
C ALA A 536 -7.05 -20.91 -37.82
N GLN A 537 -7.09 -22.09 -37.20
CA GLN A 537 -6.01 -23.08 -37.28
C GLN A 537 -6.60 -24.49 -37.21
N ASN A 538 -6.04 -25.41 -38.01
CA ASN A 538 -6.50 -26.80 -38.12
C ASN A 538 -8.00 -26.93 -38.41
N GLU A 539 -8.54 -26.07 -39.28
CA GLU A 539 -9.95 -26.03 -39.66
C GLU A 539 -10.13 -25.66 -41.14
N THR A 540 -11.34 -25.80 -41.67
CA THR A 540 -11.68 -25.45 -43.06
C THR A 540 -12.58 -24.22 -43.07
N ILE A 541 -12.17 -23.17 -43.77
CA ILE A 541 -12.94 -21.92 -43.92
C ILE A 541 -13.32 -21.76 -45.40
N GLY A 542 -14.62 -21.78 -45.70
CA GLY A 542 -15.11 -21.52 -47.06
C GLY A 542 -14.55 -22.47 -48.13
N GLY A 543 -14.25 -23.72 -47.77
CA GLY A 543 -13.65 -24.72 -48.66
C GLY A 543 -12.12 -24.77 -48.66
N TYR A 544 -11.45 -23.84 -47.97
CA TYR A 544 -9.98 -23.77 -47.89
C TYR A 544 -9.49 -24.33 -46.55
N ARG A 545 -8.58 -25.31 -46.58
CA ARG A 545 -8.07 -25.99 -45.37
C ARG A 545 -6.84 -25.28 -44.80
N LEU A 546 -6.84 -25.04 -43.49
CA LEU A 546 -5.73 -24.45 -42.75
C LEU A 546 -5.01 -25.53 -41.94
N ASP A 547 -3.68 -25.51 -41.91
CA ASP A 547 -2.87 -26.42 -41.09
C ASP A 547 -2.81 -26.00 -39.60
N TYR A 548 -2.04 -26.74 -38.79
CA TYR A 548 -1.85 -26.45 -37.36
C TYR A 548 -1.18 -25.09 -37.08
N SER A 549 -0.50 -24.50 -38.06
CA SER A 549 0.07 -23.16 -37.98
C SER A 549 -0.89 -22.07 -38.47
N GLY A 550 -2.09 -22.43 -38.93
CA GLY A 550 -3.08 -21.52 -39.49
C GLY A 550 -2.85 -21.14 -40.94
N LYS A 551 -1.84 -21.73 -41.60
CA LYS A 551 -1.54 -21.46 -43.01
C LYS A 551 -2.50 -22.22 -43.90
N TRP A 552 -3.02 -21.54 -44.92
CA TRP A 552 -3.76 -22.20 -45.98
C TRP A 552 -2.84 -23.15 -46.75
N ILE A 553 -3.30 -24.38 -46.87
CA ILE A 553 -2.68 -25.44 -47.66
C ILE A 553 -3.61 -25.79 -48.83
N SER A 554 -3.01 -25.87 -50.03
CA SER A 554 -3.70 -26.22 -51.28
C SER A 554 -4.03 -27.70 -51.37
#